data_AF-A0A2V6S8E5-F1
#
_entry.id   AF-A0A2V6S8E5-F1
#
_cell.length_a   1.000
_cell.length_b   1.000
_cell.length_c   1.000
_cell.angle_alpha   90.00
_cell.angle_beta   90.00
_cell.angle_gamma   90.00
#
_symmetry.space_group_name_H-M   'P 1'
#
loop_
_entity.id
_entity.type
_entity.pdbx_description
1 polymer ?
#
loop_
_entity_poly.entity_id
_entity_poly.type
_entity_poly.pdbx_seq_one_letter_code
_entity_poly.pdbx_strand_id
1 'polypeptide(L)'
;MNAFNWHNSAMWTALSLLFLLLALMVGPAPVLAAGVGEGVGLVLYEVTEDMYLLDKDGKPTGNLANAVARAAVAQLSGVAKLGTPLCPWEVLVVAAGARGCVVNASGGDNLSLADGRGTVGGTFAVVVQDNNKADSPEFVVMTGSFGGSADLSLPFAGKAPIGFISNGQGVVDQTGQTFTFSGKFRLPYALDPQGTHAKPRRHQSAYYLSDDYRTPVAVEGGERSLGWPTVRLEIKF
;
A
#
# COMPACT_ATOMS: atom_id res chain seq x y z
N MET A 1 76.32 -2.14 16.33
CA MET A 1 75.42 -1.46 15.37
C MET A 1 74.59 -2.53 14.67
N ASN A 2 73.28 -2.54 14.88
CA ASN A 2 72.31 -3.24 14.04
C ASN A 2 71.02 -2.42 14.07
N ALA A 3 70.56 -2.05 12.88
CA ALA A 3 69.49 -1.09 12.65
C ALA A 3 68.10 -1.74 12.90
N PHE A 4 67.27 -1.02 13.65
CA PHE A 4 65.86 -1.33 13.86
C PHE A 4 65.10 -0.91 12.60
N ASN A 5 64.49 -1.88 11.92
CA ASN A 5 63.79 -1.67 10.65
C ASN A 5 62.31 -1.37 10.94
N TRP A 6 61.88 -0.13 10.71
CA TRP A 6 60.50 0.32 10.91
C TRP A 6 59.79 0.37 9.55
N HIS A 7 59.03 -0.67 9.23
CA HIS A 7 58.04 -0.64 8.16
C HIS A 7 56.86 -1.54 8.56
N ASN A 8 55.68 -0.91 8.70
CA ASN A 8 54.31 -1.48 8.62
C ASN A 8 53.30 -0.89 9.61
N SER A 9 53.47 0.36 10.03
CA SER A 9 52.40 1.08 10.77
C SER A 9 51.39 1.79 9.84
N ALA A 10 51.70 1.95 8.55
CA ALA A 10 50.84 2.69 7.61
C ALA A 10 49.75 1.84 6.93
N MET A 11 49.89 0.52 6.85
CA MET A 11 48.87 -0.36 6.23
C MET A 11 47.70 -0.68 7.17
N TRP A 12 47.89 -0.61 8.49
CA TRP A 12 46.84 -0.92 9.47
C TRP A 12 45.86 0.25 9.69
N THR A 13 46.32 1.49 9.54
CA THR A 13 45.46 2.68 9.64
C THR A 13 44.59 2.85 8.40
N ALA A 14 45.12 2.56 7.20
CA ALA A 14 44.35 2.60 5.96
C ALA A 14 43.22 1.57 5.92
N LEU A 15 43.45 0.35 6.43
CA LEU A 15 42.44 -0.70 6.49
C LEU A 15 41.34 -0.40 7.52
N SER A 16 41.72 0.23 8.65
CA SER A 16 40.78 0.64 9.71
C SER A 16 39.90 1.83 9.29
N LEU A 17 40.46 2.78 8.53
CA LEU A 17 39.69 3.87 7.91
C LEU A 17 38.77 3.34 6.80
N LEU A 18 39.20 2.36 6.00
CA LEU A 18 38.33 1.72 5.00
C LEU A 18 37.14 0.98 5.66
N PHE A 19 37.37 0.31 6.80
CA PHE A 19 36.30 -0.34 7.56
C PHE A 19 35.35 0.65 8.25
N LEU A 20 35.85 1.78 8.77
CA LEU A 20 34.99 2.85 9.28
C LEU A 20 34.18 3.54 8.17
N LEU A 21 34.78 3.74 6.98
CA LEU A 21 34.09 4.30 5.81
C LEU A 21 33.04 3.32 5.26
N LEU A 22 33.29 2.00 5.27
CA LEU A 22 32.27 1.00 4.95
C LEU A 22 31.17 0.93 6.02
N ALA A 23 31.50 1.09 7.31
CA ALA A 23 30.51 1.13 8.39
C ALA A 23 29.64 2.41 8.38
N LEU A 24 30.15 3.52 7.84
CA LEU A 24 29.38 4.76 7.60
C LEU A 24 28.54 4.71 6.32
N MET A 25 28.91 3.86 5.35
CA MET A 25 28.11 3.58 4.14
C MET A 25 27.01 2.53 4.40
N VAL A 26 27.15 1.74 5.47
CA VAL A 26 26.06 0.97 6.09
C VAL A 26 25.59 1.73 7.33
N GLY A 27 25.20 3.00 7.14
CA GLY A 27 24.26 3.62 8.07
C GLY A 27 23.03 2.71 8.21
N PRO A 28 22.22 2.83 9.28
CA PRO A 28 20.92 2.19 9.25
C PRO A 28 20.27 2.70 7.97
N ALA A 29 20.12 1.81 6.98
CA ALA A 29 19.17 2.05 5.91
C ALA A 29 17.94 2.54 6.66
N PRO A 30 17.37 3.71 6.30
CA PRO A 30 16.10 4.08 6.88
C PRO A 30 15.27 2.83 6.68
N VAL A 31 14.93 2.16 7.79
CA VAL A 31 13.97 1.07 7.75
C VAL A 31 12.76 1.83 7.28
N LEU A 32 12.54 1.80 5.97
CA LEU A 32 11.46 2.47 5.31
C LEU A 32 10.26 2.09 6.15
N ALA A 33 9.64 3.09 6.77
CA ALA A 33 8.35 2.89 7.38
C ALA A 33 7.47 2.34 6.25
N ALA A 34 7.33 1.01 6.24
CA ALA A 34 6.59 0.18 5.31
C ALA A 34 6.24 0.87 3.97
N GLY A 35 7.20 1.09 3.07
CA GLY A 35 6.93 1.39 1.64
C GLY A 35 6.04 2.61 1.32
N VAL A 36 5.75 3.51 2.27
CA VAL A 36 4.85 4.63 2.02
C VAL A 36 5.64 5.81 1.45
N GLY A 37 5.52 6.05 0.14
CA GLY A 37 6.20 7.12 -0.60
C GLY A 37 5.97 8.54 -0.04
N GLU A 38 6.79 9.50 -0.46
CA GLU A 38 6.67 10.91 -0.02
C GLU A 38 5.28 11.47 -0.33
N GLY A 39 4.68 12.17 0.64
CA GLY A 39 3.31 12.70 0.52
C GLY A 39 2.18 11.66 0.51
N VAL A 40 2.49 10.36 0.63
CA VAL A 40 1.50 9.31 0.93
C VAL A 40 1.46 9.11 2.45
N GLY A 41 0.27 9.05 3.02
CA GLY A 41 0.04 8.87 4.46
C GLY A 41 -0.33 7.44 4.84
N LEU A 42 -0.93 6.68 3.92
CA LEU A 42 -1.31 5.28 4.13
C LEU A 42 -1.15 4.52 2.81
N VAL A 43 -0.63 3.30 2.88
CA VAL A 43 -0.71 2.33 1.78
C VAL A 43 -1.50 1.12 2.25
N LEU A 44 -2.49 0.73 1.46
CA LEU A 44 -3.30 -0.48 1.66
C LEU A 44 -3.09 -1.44 0.49
N TYR A 45 -3.15 -2.73 0.79
CA TYR A 45 -3.12 -3.81 -0.18
C TYR A 45 -4.40 -4.62 -0.09
N GLU A 46 -5.00 -4.90 -1.23
CA GLU A 46 -6.19 -5.77 -1.33
C GLU A 46 -5.81 -7.23 -1.05
N VAL A 47 -6.23 -7.75 0.11
CA VAL A 47 -5.96 -9.13 0.52
C VAL A 47 -6.90 -10.10 -0.17
N THR A 48 -8.18 -9.74 -0.28
CA THR A 48 -9.23 -10.49 -0.99
C THR A 48 -10.25 -9.53 -1.56
N GLU A 49 -10.94 -9.93 -2.63
CA GLU A 49 -12.07 -9.20 -3.22
C GLU A 49 -13.13 -10.19 -3.72
N ASP A 50 -14.39 -9.94 -3.37
CA ASP A 50 -15.54 -10.58 -3.97
C ASP A 50 -16.24 -9.58 -4.89
N MET A 51 -16.39 -9.90 -6.18
CA MET A 51 -16.95 -9.02 -7.19
C MET A 51 -18.13 -9.65 -7.92
N TYR A 52 -19.17 -8.83 -8.13
CA TYR A 52 -20.36 -9.15 -8.90
C TYR A 52 -20.56 -8.16 -10.04
N LEU A 53 -20.99 -8.67 -11.19
CA LEU A 53 -21.61 -7.84 -12.21
C LEU A 53 -23.08 -7.68 -11.87
N LEU A 54 -23.60 -6.46 -11.98
CA LEU A 54 -24.99 -6.12 -11.69
C LEU A 54 -25.73 -5.78 -12.97
N ASP A 55 -26.97 -6.26 -13.09
CA ASP A 55 -27.90 -5.82 -14.12
C ASP A 55 -28.50 -4.44 -13.82
N LYS A 56 -29.34 -3.93 -14.73
CA LYS A 56 -30.04 -2.63 -14.59
C LYS A 56 -30.92 -2.52 -13.34
N ASP A 57 -31.32 -3.64 -12.76
CA ASP A 57 -32.17 -3.70 -11.56
C ASP A 57 -31.32 -3.89 -10.29
N GLY A 58 -29.98 -3.83 -10.42
CA GLY A 58 -29.02 -3.96 -9.32
C GLY A 58 -28.80 -5.39 -8.85
N LYS A 59 -29.20 -6.40 -9.64
CA LYS A 59 -29.07 -7.82 -9.25
C LYS A 59 -27.82 -8.45 -9.82
N PRO A 60 -27.12 -9.33 -9.07
CA PRO A 60 -26.01 -10.10 -9.59
C PRO A 60 -26.40 -10.88 -10.85
N THR A 61 -25.59 -10.76 -11.90
CA THR A 61 -25.81 -11.43 -13.18
C THR A 61 -24.52 -12.02 -13.73
N GLY A 62 -24.63 -13.22 -14.31
CA GLY A 62 -23.55 -13.83 -15.11
C GLY A 62 -23.63 -13.48 -16.60
N ASN A 63 -24.71 -12.83 -17.04
CA ASN A 63 -24.88 -12.47 -18.45
C ASN A 63 -24.22 -11.12 -18.74
N LEU A 64 -23.08 -11.15 -19.42
CA LEU A 64 -22.30 -9.96 -19.80
C LEU A 64 -23.11 -8.95 -20.64
N ALA A 65 -24.07 -9.40 -21.45
CA ALA A 65 -24.89 -8.50 -22.26
C ALA A 65 -25.86 -7.64 -21.42
N ASN A 66 -26.17 -8.07 -20.19
CA ASN A 66 -27.09 -7.38 -19.30
C ASN A 66 -26.37 -6.62 -18.18
N ALA A 67 -25.06 -6.79 -18.04
CA ALA A 67 -24.27 -6.17 -16.99
C ALA A 67 -24.12 -4.66 -17.26
N VAL A 68 -24.43 -3.82 -16.26
CA VAL A 68 -24.33 -2.35 -16.36
C VAL A 68 -23.42 -1.75 -15.29
N ALA A 69 -23.20 -2.47 -14.18
CA ALA A 69 -22.31 -2.05 -13.11
C ALA A 69 -21.49 -3.24 -12.60
N ARG A 70 -20.38 -2.95 -11.92
CA ARG A 70 -19.68 -3.88 -11.04
C ARG A 70 -19.87 -3.40 -9.60
N ALA A 71 -20.04 -4.34 -8.68
CA ALA A 71 -19.93 -4.07 -7.26
C ALA A 71 -18.98 -5.09 -6.64
N ALA A 72 -18.02 -4.61 -5.89
CA ALA A 72 -17.02 -5.43 -5.22
C ALA A 72 -16.91 -5.09 -3.74
N VAL A 73 -16.52 -6.07 -2.92
CA VAL A 73 -16.10 -5.85 -1.52
C VAL A 73 -14.72 -6.44 -1.34
N ALA A 74 -13.78 -5.59 -0.95
CA ALA A 74 -12.40 -5.91 -0.70
C ALA A 74 -12.07 -5.87 0.80
N GLN A 75 -11.28 -6.84 1.26
CA GLN A 75 -10.57 -6.75 2.53
C GLN A 75 -9.17 -6.23 2.25
N LEU A 76 -8.77 -5.16 2.94
CA LEU A 76 -7.49 -4.50 2.74
C LEU A 76 -6.69 -4.47 4.04
N SER A 77 -5.38 -4.57 3.93
CA SER A 77 -4.47 -4.37 5.05
C SER A 77 -3.24 -3.58 4.61
N GLY A 78 -2.69 -2.78 5.51
CA GLY A 78 -1.52 -1.98 5.21
C GLY A 78 -1.08 -1.10 6.38
N VAL A 79 -0.32 -0.05 6.10
CA VAL A 79 0.34 0.75 7.14
C VAL A 79 0.11 2.24 6.93
N ALA A 80 -0.41 2.88 7.97
CA ALA A 80 -0.46 4.33 8.10
C ALA A 80 0.82 4.86 8.72
N LYS A 81 1.36 5.95 8.16
CA LYS A 81 2.47 6.70 8.76
C LYS A 81 2.03 7.31 10.08
N LEU A 82 2.92 7.24 11.06
CA LEU A 82 2.72 7.92 12.33
C LEU A 82 2.65 9.44 12.12
N GLY A 83 1.75 10.12 12.82
CA GLY A 83 1.38 11.53 12.63
C GLY A 83 0.24 11.79 11.62
N THR A 84 -0.32 10.75 11.01
CA THR A 84 -1.50 10.87 10.13
C THR A 84 -2.81 10.77 10.95
N PRO A 85 -3.96 11.18 10.40
CA PRO A 85 -5.26 11.03 11.09
C PRO A 85 -5.57 9.60 11.53
N LEU A 86 -5.07 8.58 10.81
CA LEU A 86 -5.27 7.17 11.16
C LEU A 86 -4.14 6.57 12.00
N CYS A 87 -3.12 7.34 12.34
CA CYS A 87 -2.05 6.91 13.23
C CYS A 87 -1.46 8.14 13.93
N PRO A 88 -2.24 8.80 14.81
CA PRO A 88 -1.81 10.04 15.43
C PRO A 88 -0.71 9.77 16.48
N TRP A 89 0.09 10.76 16.86
CA TRP A 89 1.25 10.56 17.76
C TRP A 89 0.85 10.01 19.14
N GLU A 90 -0.39 10.24 19.56
CA GLU A 90 -1.01 9.77 20.79
C GLU A 90 -1.00 8.24 20.90
N VAL A 91 -0.93 7.50 19.79
CA VAL A 91 -0.72 6.04 19.79
C VAL A 91 0.54 5.63 20.56
N LEU A 92 1.57 6.49 20.61
CA LEU A 92 2.81 6.19 21.33
C LEU A 92 2.59 6.06 22.85
N VAL A 93 1.48 6.55 23.39
CA VAL A 93 1.13 6.37 24.81
C VAL A 93 0.85 4.89 25.12
N VAL A 94 0.23 4.16 24.17
CA VAL A 94 -0.11 2.75 24.32
C VAL A 94 0.90 1.83 23.62
N ALA A 95 1.58 2.32 22.58
CA ALA A 95 2.57 1.58 21.81
C ALA A 95 3.83 2.44 21.57
N ALA A 96 4.63 2.66 22.61
CA ALA A 96 5.78 3.56 22.61
C ALA A 96 6.85 3.29 21.52
N GLY A 97 6.90 2.07 20.99
CA GLY A 97 7.81 1.67 19.91
C GLY A 97 7.22 1.75 18.50
N ALA A 98 5.97 2.17 18.34
CA ALA A 98 5.30 2.19 17.05
C ALA A 98 6.01 3.14 16.07
N ARG A 99 6.21 2.68 14.84
CA ARG A 99 6.76 3.48 13.72
C ARG A 99 5.69 3.84 12.67
N GLY A 100 4.48 3.37 12.91
CA GLY A 100 3.31 3.42 12.06
C GLY A 100 2.25 2.51 12.67
N CYS A 101 1.04 2.56 12.12
CA CYS A 101 -0.09 1.75 12.59
C CYS A 101 -0.57 0.88 11.46
N VAL A 102 -0.94 -0.36 11.77
CA VAL A 102 -1.57 -1.22 10.76
C VAL A 102 -3.02 -0.80 10.61
N VAL A 103 -3.50 -0.72 9.38
CA VAL A 103 -4.88 -0.40 9.06
C VAL A 103 -5.47 -1.61 8.34
N ASN A 104 -6.52 -2.18 8.91
CA ASN A 104 -7.33 -3.22 8.30
C ASN A 104 -8.66 -2.58 7.89
N ALA A 105 -9.05 -2.71 6.63
CA ALA A 105 -10.25 -2.08 6.09
C ALA A 105 -11.10 -3.06 5.31
N SER A 106 -12.42 -2.86 5.36
CA SER A 106 -13.38 -3.50 4.48
C SER A 106 -13.99 -2.41 3.61
N GLY A 107 -13.63 -2.38 2.33
CA GLY A 107 -14.08 -1.37 1.37
C GLY A 107 -14.92 -1.99 0.27
N GLY A 108 -16.06 -1.39 -0.05
CA GLY A 108 -16.89 -1.75 -1.19
C GLY A 108 -16.89 -0.68 -2.26
N ASP A 109 -17.00 -1.11 -3.52
CA ASP A 109 -17.24 -0.24 -4.67
C ASP A 109 -18.57 -0.53 -5.35
N ASN A 110 -19.08 0.46 -6.08
CA ASN A 110 -20.12 0.29 -7.07
C ASN A 110 -19.79 1.19 -8.25
N LEU A 111 -19.37 0.59 -9.37
CA LEU A 111 -18.87 1.30 -10.55
C LEU A 111 -19.72 0.98 -11.77
N SER A 112 -20.06 2.02 -12.52
CA SER A 112 -20.65 1.93 -13.86
C SER A 112 -19.68 1.23 -14.81
N LEU A 113 -20.18 0.23 -15.56
CA LEU A 113 -19.41 -0.41 -16.63
C LEU A 113 -19.30 0.48 -17.88
N ALA A 114 -20.14 1.51 -18.00
CA ALA A 114 -20.14 2.41 -19.15
C ALA A 114 -18.90 3.33 -19.16
N ASP A 115 -18.44 3.75 -17.99
CA ASP A 115 -17.38 4.75 -17.85
C ASP A 115 -16.37 4.46 -16.73
N GLY A 116 -16.55 3.40 -15.96
CA GLY A 116 -15.63 2.98 -14.89
C GLY A 116 -15.68 3.86 -13.65
N ARG A 117 -16.73 4.68 -13.47
CA ARG A 117 -16.87 5.59 -12.32
C ARG A 117 -17.98 5.17 -11.37
N GLY A 118 -17.87 5.62 -10.13
CA GLY A 118 -18.92 5.43 -9.13
C GLY A 118 -18.46 5.82 -7.74
N THR A 119 -18.82 5.01 -6.75
CA THR A 119 -18.51 5.28 -5.34
C THR A 119 -17.68 4.17 -4.72
N VAL A 120 -16.96 4.55 -3.67
CA VAL A 120 -16.30 3.63 -2.75
C VAL A 120 -16.70 4.00 -1.32
N GLY A 121 -16.78 3.02 -0.43
CA GLY A 121 -16.98 3.28 0.99
C GLY A 121 -16.81 2.03 1.82
N GLY A 122 -16.69 2.19 3.13
CA GLY A 122 -16.39 1.06 3.99
C GLY A 122 -16.06 1.44 5.42
N THR A 123 -15.45 0.49 6.11
CA THR A 123 -14.99 0.64 7.49
C THR A 123 -13.52 0.30 7.63
N PHE A 124 -12.91 0.79 8.71
CA PHE A 124 -11.53 0.48 9.05
C PHE A 124 -11.36 0.26 10.55
N ALA A 125 -10.31 -0.48 10.88
CA ALA A 125 -9.74 -0.58 12.22
C ALA A 125 -8.23 -0.29 12.12
N VAL A 126 -7.75 0.56 13.02
CA VAL A 126 -6.32 0.81 13.22
C VAL A 126 -5.87 -0.04 14.40
N VAL A 127 -4.82 -0.81 14.17
CA VAL A 127 -4.25 -1.71 15.17
C VAL A 127 -2.76 -1.46 15.34
N VAL A 128 -2.28 -1.69 16.56
CA VAL A 128 -0.86 -1.59 16.93
C VAL A 128 -0.42 -2.88 17.60
N GLN A 129 0.90 -3.09 17.63
CA GLN A 129 1.45 -4.20 18.40
C GLN A 129 1.42 -3.83 19.88
N ASP A 130 0.78 -4.66 20.70
CA ASP A 130 0.89 -4.61 22.15
C ASP A 130 2.08 -5.48 22.63
N ASN A 131 2.00 -6.06 23.82
CA ASN A 131 3.04 -6.80 24.49
C ASN A 131 3.34 -8.18 23.87
N ASN A 132 2.40 -8.75 23.14
CA ASN A 132 2.59 -9.99 22.39
C ASN A 132 3.49 -9.68 21.19
N LYS A 133 4.57 -10.44 21.00
CA LYS A 133 5.49 -10.29 19.86
C LYS A 133 5.45 -11.47 18.90
N ALA A 134 4.58 -12.44 19.16
CA ALA A 134 4.54 -13.69 18.40
C ALA A 134 3.74 -13.56 17.10
N ASP A 135 2.78 -12.63 17.04
CA ASP A 135 1.84 -12.44 15.95
C ASP A 135 1.79 -10.98 15.46
N SER A 136 0.91 -10.73 14.47
CA SER A 136 0.69 -9.42 13.87
C SER A 136 0.00 -8.44 14.82
N PRO A 137 0.12 -7.12 14.58
CA PRO A 137 -0.59 -6.09 15.35
C PRO A 137 -2.09 -6.36 15.47
N GLU A 138 -2.62 -6.37 16.69
CA GLU A 138 -4.02 -6.73 16.97
C GLU A 138 -4.75 -5.76 17.93
N PHE A 139 -4.02 -4.93 18.67
CA PHE A 139 -4.64 -4.03 19.64
C PHE A 139 -5.31 -2.85 18.91
N VAL A 140 -6.64 -2.83 18.90
CA VAL A 140 -7.44 -1.79 18.25
C VAL A 140 -7.33 -0.48 19.01
N VAL A 141 -6.84 0.55 18.33
CA VAL A 141 -6.72 1.92 18.87
C VAL A 141 -7.72 2.89 18.26
N MET A 142 -8.29 2.56 17.10
CA MET A 142 -9.25 3.39 16.38
C MET A 142 -10.09 2.54 15.44
N THR A 143 -11.36 2.90 15.27
CA THR A 143 -12.22 2.38 14.21
C THR A 143 -12.91 3.53 13.51
N GLY A 144 -13.44 3.28 12.33
CA GLY A 144 -14.19 4.29 11.63
C GLY A 144 -14.80 3.83 10.33
N SER A 145 -15.37 4.80 9.63
CA SER A 145 -15.94 4.62 8.29
C SER A 145 -15.34 5.61 7.31
N PHE A 146 -15.42 5.28 6.03
CA PHE A 146 -14.96 6.14 4.95
C PHE A 146 -15.87 6.06 3.73
N GLY A 147 -15.81 7.08 2.88
CA GLY A 147 -16.49 7.13 1.59
C GLY A 147 -15.83 8.09 0.63
N GLY A 148 -16.08 7.92 -0.67
CA GLY A 148 -15.58 8.80 -1.71
C GLY A 148 -16.08 8.45 -3.10
N SER A 149 -15.66 9.24 -4.08
CA SER A 149 -15.93 9.01 -5.50
C SER A 149 -14.78 8.22 -6.10
N ALA A 150 -15.07 7.11 -6.77
CA ALA A 150 -14.09 6.26 -7.43
C ALA A 150 -14.07 6.48 -8.95
N ASP A 151 -12.88 6.56 -9.54
CA ASP A 151 -12.66 6.66 -10.98
C ASP A 151 -11.64 5.61 -11.43
N LEU A 152 -12.13 4.55 -12.09
CA LEU A 152 -11.35 3.53 -12.77
C LEU A 152 -11.49 3.61 -14.30
N SER A 153 -11.83 4.78 -14.84
CA SER A 153 -12.05 4.96 -16.28
C SER A 153 -10.83 4.60 -17.13
N LEU A 154 -9.60 4.80 -16.63
CA LEU A 154 -8.37 4.44 -17.32
C LEU A 154 -8.19 2.91 -17.46
N PRO A 155 -8.33 2.09 -16.38
CA PRO A 155 -8.31 0.64 -16.48
C PRO A 155 -9.42 0.11 -17.39
N PHE A 156 -10.64 0.65 -17.25
CA PHE A 156 -11.80 0.23 -18.05
C PHE A 156 -11.60 0.50 -19.54
N ALA A 157 -10.98 1.63 -19.89
CA ALA A 157 -10.64 1.95 -21.26
C ALA A 157 -9.36 1.24 -21.77
N GLY A 158 -8.73 0.39 -20.96
CA GLY A 158 -7.48 -0.29 -21.30
C GLY A 158 -6.29 0.66 -21.50
N LYS A 159 -6.34 1.88 -20.95
CA LYS A 159 -5.31 2.92 -21.15
C LYS A 159 -4.17 2.84 -20.15
N ALA A 160 -4.49 2.64 -18.87
CA ALA A 160 -3.51 2.52 -17.81
C ALA A 160 -4.11 1.77 -16.60
N PRO A 161 -3.34 0.95 -15.88
CA PRO A 161 -3.80 0.25 -14.67
C PRO A 161 -3.77 1.17 -13.43
N ILE A 162 -4.30 2.38 -13.55
CA ILE A 162 -4.30 3.40 -12.49
C ILE A 162 -5.72 3.95 -12.29
N GLY A 163 -6.16 4.01 -11.04
CA GLY A 163 -7.45 4.57 -10.65
C GLY A 163 -7.31 5.60 -9.54
N PHE A 164 -8.40 6.30 -9.21
CA PHE A 164 -8.40 7.38 -8.23
C PHE A 164 -9.61 7.34 -7.29
N ILE A 165 -9.41 7.86 -6.08
CA ILE A 165 -10.47 8.28 -5.16
C ILE A 165 -10.39 9.79 -5.01
N SER A 166 -11.51 10.47 -5.23
CA SER A 166 -11.68 11.91 -4.96
C SER A 166 -12.78 12.14 -3.94
N ASN A 167 -12.80 13.34 -3.35
CA ASN A 167 -13.77 13.74 -2.32
C ASN A 167 -13.86 12.74 -1.16
N GLY A 168 -12.73 12.11 -0.80
CA GLY A 168 -12.66 11.13 0.26
C GLY A 168 -12.93 11.78 1.60
N GLN A 169 -13.80 11.18 2.39
CA GLN A 169 -14.09 11.57 3.77
C GLN A 169 -14.07 10.34 4.66
N GLY A 170 -13.48 10.48 5.84
CA GLY A 170 -13.50 9.49 6.89
C GLY A 170 -13.98 10.06 8.21
N VAL A 171 -14.54 9.20 9.04
CA VAL A 171 -15.05 9.52 10.37
C VAL A 171 -14.52 8.48 11.35
N VAL A 172 -13.97 8.95 12.47
CA VAL A 172 -13.54 8.11 13.59
C VAL A 172 -14.73 7.85 14.52
N ASP A 173 -15.06 6.58 14.78
CA ASP A 173 -16.25 6.21 15.54
C ASP A 173 -16.19 6.69 16.99
N GLN A 174 -14.99 6.63 17.59
CA GLN A 174 -14.79 6.95 19.00
C GLN A 174 -14.97 8.44 19.32
N THR A 175 -14.65 9.32 18.38
CA THR A 175 -14.58 10.77 18.62
C THR A 175 -15.51 11.59 17.72
N GLY A 176 -16.04 10.99 16.66
CA GLY A 176 -16.73 11.71 15.59
C GLY A 176 -15.81 12.63 14.77
N GLN A 177 -14.49 12.58 14.99
CA GLN A 177 -13.54 13.39 14.26
C GLN A 177 -13.57 12.99 12.78
N THR A 178 -13.61 14.00 11.92
CA THR A 178 -13.60 13.80 10.48
C THR A 178 -12.23 14.14 9.89
N PHE A 179 -11.92 13.50 8.77
CA PHE A 179 -10.75 13.83 7.96
C PHE A 179 -11.09 13.68 6.48
N THR A 180 -10.38 14.42 5.63
CA THR A 180 -10.46 14.29 4.18
C THR A 180 -9.34 13.41 3.66
N PHE A 181 -9.52 12.82 2.48
CA PHE A 181 -8.42 12.15 1.79
C PHE A 181 -8.63 12.11 0.27
N SER A 182 -7.54 11.81 -0.42
CA SER A 182 -7.55 11.35 -1.82
C SER A 182 -6.83 10.01 -1.93
N GLY A 183 -7.17 9.23 -2.95
CA GLY A 183 -6.63 7.90 -3.15
C GLY A 183 -6.15 7.67 -4.58
N LYS A 184 -5.17 6.79 -4.73
CA LYS A 184 -4.71 6.27 -6.02
C LYS A 184 -4.64 4.75 -5.96
N PHE A 185 -5.39 4.09 -6.83
CA PHE A 185 -5.28 2.66 -7.06
C PHE A 185 -4.18 2.40 -8.10
N ARG A 186 -3.31 1.45 -7.81
CA ARG A 186 -2.41 0.84 -8.80
C ARG A 186 -2.80 -0.62 -8.95
N LEU A 187 -3.35 -0.96 -10.10
CA LEU A 187 -3.70 -2.32 -10.43
C LEU A 187 -2.43 -3.04 -10.92
N PRO A 188 -2.14 -4.26 -10.44
CA PRO A 188 -0.96 -4.98 -10.88
C PRO A 188 -1.15 -5.48 -12.32
N TYR A 189 -0.09 -5.45 -13.10
CA TYR A 189 -0.02 -6.05 -14.43
C TYR A 189 1.26 -6.88 -14.58
N ALA A 190 1.30 -7.75 -15.58
CA ALA A 190 2.51 -8.45 -15.98
C ALA A 190 3.01 -7.92 -17.33
N LEU A 191 4.25 -8.24 -17.66
CA LEU A 191 4.83 -8.02 -18.98
C LEU A 191 5.03 -9.38 -19.64
N ASP A 192 4.62 -9.50 -20.90
CA ASP A 192 4.97 -10.66 -21.73
C ASP A 192 6.45 -10.57 -22.21
N PRO A 193 6.99 -11.61 -22.87
CA PRO A 193 8.37 -11.57 -23.38
C PRO A 193 8.65 -10.43 -24.37
N GLN A 194 7.62 -9.83 -24.95
CA GLN A 194 7.69 -8.69 -25.87
C GLN A 194 7.59 -7.35 -25.14
N GLY A 195 7.43 -7.35 -23.81
CA GLY A 195 7.28 -6.14 -23.00
C GLY A 195 5.87 -5.53 -23.08
N THR A 196 4.87 -6.27 -23.55
CA THR A 196 3.47 -5.82 -23.63
C THR A 196 2.71 -6.22 -22.37
N HIS A 197 1.67 -5.46 -22.03
CA HIS A 197 0.82 -5.74 -20.88
C HIS A 197 0.16 -7.13 -20.98
N ALA A 198 0.30 -7.90 -19.91
CA ALA A 198 -0.26 -9.23 -19.74
C ALA A 198 -0.96 -9.36 -18.39
N LYS A 199 -1.79 -10.41 -18.25
CA LYS A 199 -2.47 -10.71 -16.99
C LYS A 199 -1.47 -11.25 -15.96
N PRO A 200 -1.46 -10.71 -14.72
CA PRO A 200 -0.61 -11.22 -13.66
C PRO A 200 -0.98 -12.66 -13.27
N ARG A 201 0.03 -13.43 -12.81
CA ARG A 201 -0.12 -14.81 -12.35
C ARG A 201 0.48 -14.99 -10.96
N ARG A 202 -0.04 -15.97 -10.21
CA ARG A 202 0.42 -16.32 -8.87
C ARG A 202 1.93 -16.63 -8.88
N HIS A 203 2.66 -16.05 -7.94
CA HIS A 203 4.12 -16.20 -7.77
C HIS A 203 4.98 -15.75 -8.97
N GLN A 204 4.40 -15.08 -9.97
CA GLN A 204 5.16 -14.54 -11.10
C GLN A 204 5.45 -13.05 -10.93
N SER A 205 6.43 -12.56 -11.69
CA SER A 205 6.73 -11.13 -11.79
C SER A 205 5.49 -10.34 -12.18
N ALA A 206 5.27 -9.25 -11.45
CA ALA A 206 4.19 -8.32 -11.65
C ALA A 206 4.68 -6.92 -11.31
N TYR A 207 4.01 -5.91 -11.84
CA TYR A 207 4.42 -4.52 -11.74
C TYR A 207 3.22 -3.63 -11.45
N TYR A 208 3.47 -2.52 -10.76
CA TYR A 208 2.63 -1.34 -10.74
C TYR A 208 3.15 -0.32 -11.75
N LEU A 209 2.26 0.48 -12.31
CA LEU A 209 2.67 1.58 -13.19
C LEU A 209 2.97 2.80 -12.32
N SER A 210 4.13 3.42 -12.52
CA SER A 210 4.54 4.63 -11.78
C SER A 210 3.77 5.87 -12.22
N ASP A 211 4.00 6.99 -11.54
CA ASP A 211 3.32 8.27 -11.80
C ASP A 211 3.69 8.93 -13.13
N ASP A 212 4.80 8.50 -13.75
CA ASP A 212 5.20 8.92 -15.10
C ASP A 212 4.43 8.20 -16.21
N TYR A 213 3.52 7.27 -15.86
CA TYR A 213 2.76 6.41 -16.77
C TYR A 213 3.62 5.56 -17.70
N ARG A 214 4.89 5.31 -17.36
CA ARG A 214 5.84 4.58 -18.21
C ARG A 214 6.67 3.57 -17.45
N THR A 215 7.16 3.95 -16.26
CA THR A 215 8.09 3.14 -15.50
C THR A 215 7.35 2.02 -14.77
N PRO A 216 7.69 0.74 -15.01
CA PRO A 216 7.20 -0.37 -14.21
C PRO A 216 7.93 -0.41 -12.86
N VAL A 217 7.16 -0.50 -11.78
CA VAL A 217 7.67 -0.71 -10.42
C VAL A 217 7.34 -2.14 -10.01
N ALA A 218 8.34 -2.94 -9.66
CA ALA A 218 8.12 -4.34 -9.30
C ALA A 218 7.21 -4.48 -8.07
N VAL A 219 6.27 -5.43 -8.13
CA VAL A 219 5.45 -5.83 -6.97
C VAL A 219 6.31 -6.67 -6.03
N GLU A 220 6.53 -6.17 -4.82
CA GLU A 220 7.37 -6.80 -3.80
C GLU A 220 6.67 -7.97 -3.11
N GLY A 221 7.43 -8.72 -2.30
CA GLY A 221 6.91 -9.89 -1.58
C GLY A 221 5.79 -9.54 -0.58
N GLY A 222 5.91 -8.41 0.12
CA GLY A 222 4.91 -7.93 1.08
C GLY A 222 3.64 -7.35 0.46
N GLU A 223 3.61 -7.23 -0.87
CA GLU A 223 2.52 -6.62 -1.65
C GLU A 223 1.69 -7.70 -2.37
N ARG A 224 1.80 -8.92 -1.86
CA ARG A 224 1.16 -10.11 -2.42
C ARG A 224 0.28 -10.76 -1.38
N SER A 225 -0.93 -11.13 -1.80
CA SER A 225 -1.83 -11.98 -1.02
C SER A 225 -1.71 -13.41 -1.51
N LEU A 226 -1.17 -14.30 -0.65
CA LEU A 226 -0.95 -15.72 -0.97
C LEU A 226 -0.20 -15.96 -2.30
N GLY A 227 0.69 -15.03 -2.68
CA GLY A 227 1.48 -15.05 -3.91
C GLY A 227 0.86 -14.32 -5.11
N TRP A 228 -0.41 -13.92 -5.04
CA TRP A 228 -1.05 -13.07 -6.04
C TRP A 228 -0.64 -11.60 -5.81
N PRO A 229 -0.22 -10.86 -6.84
CA PRO A 229 -0.01 -9.43 -6.69
C PRO A 229 -1.35 -8.75 -6.40
N THR A 230 -1.37 -7.84 -5.43
CA THR A 230 -2.60 -7.18 -4.98
C THR A 230 -2.76 -5.81 -5.65
N VAL A 231 -3.97 -5.25 -5.62
CA VAL A 231 -4.13 -3.80 -5.84
C VAL A 231 -3.42 -3.06 -4.71
N ARG A 232 -2.65 -2.02 -5.05
CA ARG A 232 -2.08 -1.07 -4.08
C ARG A 232 -2.92 0.20 -4.07
N LEU A 233 -3.40 0.59 -2.90
CA LEU A 233 -4.12 1.83 -2.68
C LEU A 233 -3.26 2.79 -1.86
N GLU A 234 -2.84 3.89 -2.47
CA GLU A 234 -2.08 4.96 -1.85
C GLU A 234 -3.03 6.08 -1.43
N ILE A 235 -3.05 6.42 -0.15
CA ILE A 235 -3.94 7.43 0.44
C ILE A 235 -3.14 8.65 0.91
N LYS A 236 -3.66 9.83 0.61
CA LYS A 236 -3.15 11.12 1.08
C LYS A 236 -4.23 11.81 1.90
N PHE A 237 -3.88 12.25 3.11
CA PHE A 237 -4.75 13.01 4.01
C PHE A 237 -4.61 14.51 3.78
#